data_AF-A0AA41YZH2-F1
#
_entry.id   AF-A0AA41YZH2-F1
#
_cell.length_a   1.000
_cell.length_b   1.000
_cell.length_c   1.000
_cell.angle_alpha   90.00
_cell.angle_beta   90.00
_cell.angle_gamma   90.00
#
_symmetry.space_group_name_H-M   'P 1'
#
loop_
_entity.id
_entity.type
_entity.pdbx_description
1 polymer ?
#
loop_
_entity_poly.entity_id
_entity_poly.type
_entity_poly.pdbx_seq_one_letter_code
_entity_poly.pdbx_strand_id
1 'polypeptide(L)' 'MVDTTVPRFDFPAVGRKKITAAFDGGRLTSDGGVMLLGVAEKRLGIADHLARLIP' A
#
# COMPACT_ATOMS: atom_id res chain seq x y z
N MET A 1 6.49 -12.09 -24.39
CA MET A 1 5.36 -12.49 -23.51
C MET A 1 5.49 -11.66 -22.25
N VAL A 2 4.53 -10.77 -21.97
CA VAL A 2 4.62 -9.85 -20.82
C VAL A 2 4.26 -10.62 -19.55
N ASP A 3 5.05 -10.48 -18.49
CA ASP A 3 4.74 -11.04 -17.18
C ASP A 3 3.57 -10.25 -16.57
N THR A 4 2.41 -10.89 -16.43
CA THR A 4 1.19 -10.31 -15.86
C THR A 4 1.08 -10.58 -14.36
N THR A 5 2.14 -11.03 -13.70
CA THR A 5 2.09 -11.35 -12.28
C THR A 5 1.91 -10.07 -11.46
N VAL A 6 0.74 -9.94 -10.84
CA VAL A 6 0.41 -8.80 -10.00
C VAL A 6 1.07 -8.97 -8.62
N PRO A 7 1.82 -7.96 -8.14
CA PRO A 7 2.36 -7.96 -6.79
C PRO A 7 1.25 -8.07 -5.74
N ARG A 8 1.34 -9.06 -4.85
CA ARG A 8 0.45 -9.18 -3.69
C ARG A 8 1.12 -8.60 -2.46
N PHE A 9 0.39 -7.75 -1.75
CA PHE A 9 0.82 -7.12 -0.51
C PHE A 9 0.13 -7.79 0.67
N ASP A 10 0.93 -8.34 1.58
CA ASP A 10 0.45 -8.90 2.83
C ASP A 10 0.28 -7.77 3.87
N PHE A 11 -0.87 -7.75 4.54
CA PHE A 11 -1.16 -6.84 5.65
C PHE A 11 -1.26 -7.62 6.96
N PRO A 12 -1.14 -6.94 8.11
CA PRO A 12 -1.45 -7.55 9.41
C PRO A 12 -2.82 -8.22 9.38
N ALA A 13 -2.90 -9.41 9.97
CA ALA A 13 -4.15 -10.15 10.07
C ALA A 13 -5.18 -9.37 10.89
N VAL A 14 -6.46 -9.48 10.51
CA VAL A 14 -7.58 -8.97 11.30
C VAL A 14 -8.23 -10.16 12.01
N GLY A 15 -8.01 -10.25 13.32
CA GLY A 15 -8.34 -11.46 14.08
C GLY A 15 -7.56 -12.67 13.55
N ARG A 16 -8.27 -13.70 13.08
CA ARG A 16 -7.69 -14.92 12.48
C ARG A 16 -7.67 -14.92 10.95
N LYS A 17 -7.93 -13.78 10.30
CA LYS A 17 -8.03 -13.69 8.83
C LYS A 17 -6.81 -13.02 8.23
N LYS A 18 -6.13 -13.71 7.31
CA LYS A 18 -5.06 -13.12 6.49
C LYS A 18 -5.67 -12.10 5.52
N ILE A 19 -5.06 -10.93 5.43
CA ILE A 19 -5.48 -9.86 4.52
C ILE A 19 -4.37 -9.66 3.48
N THR A 20 -4.77 -9.68 2.20
CA THR A 20 -3.88 -9.45 1.06
C THR A 20 -4.54 -8.49 0.08
N ALA A 21 -3.77 -7.64 -0.58
CA ALA A 21 -4.26 -6.80 -1.68
C ALA A 21 -3.37 -6.93 -2.93
N ALA A 22 -3.99 -6.81 -4.10
CA ALA A 22 -3.32 -6.94 -5.39
C ALA A 22 -3.15 -5.58 -6.11
N PHE A 23 -3.98 -4.58 -5.80
CA PHE A 23 -3.94 -3.23 -6.41
C PHE A 23 -3.86 -3.23 -7.96
N ASP A 24 -4.48 -4.22 -8.61
CA ASP A 24 -4.50 -4.47 -10.05
C ASP A 24 -5.81 -4.08 -10.75
N GLY A 25 -6.77 -3.52 -10.01
CA GLY A 25 -8.08 -3.14 -10.56
C GLY A 25 -8.05 -2.00 -11.59
N GLY A 26 -6.87 -1.50 -11.95
CA GLY A 26 -6.72 -0.36 -12.86
C GLY A 26 -7.05 0.97 -12.19
N ARG A 27 -7.68 1.89 -12.95
CA ARG A 27 -7.99 3.24 -12.47
C ARG A 27 -9.27 3.25 -11.65
N LEU A 28 -9.13 2.89 -10.37
CA LEU A 28 -10.19 2.92 -9.36
C LEU A 28 -9.80 3.87 -8.23
N THR A 29 -10.78 4.62 -7.73
CA THR A 29 -10.62 5.40 -6.49
C THR A 29 -11.20 4.58 -5.34
N SER A 30 -10.34 4.18 -4.41
CA SER A 30 -10.73 3.42 -3.21
C SER A 30 -9.88 3.86 -2.03
N ASP A 31 -10.52 3.99 -0.86
CA ASP A 31 -9.80 4.24 0.39
C ASP A 31 -8.86 3.09 0.77
N GLY A 32 -8.99 1.91 0.15
CA GLY A 32 -8.06 0.79 0.38
C GLY A 32 -6.59 1.14 0.08
N GLY A 33 -6.33 2.13 -0.78
CA GLY A 33 -4.99 2.65 -1.03
C GLY A 33 -4.30 3.22 0.22
N VAL A 34 -5.06 3.72 1.21
CA VAL A 34 -4.49 4.27 2.45
C VAL A 34 -3.81 3.19 3.30
N MET A 35 -4.24 1.93 3.18
CA MET A 35 -3.59 0.81 3.89
C MET A 35 -2.18 0.57 3.35
N LEU A 36 -2.00 0.56 2.02
CA LEU A 36 -0.69 0.43 1.40
C LEU A 36 0.20 1.62 1.74
N LEU A 37 -0.36 2.84 1.68
CA LEU A 37 0.34 4.06 2.07
C LEU A 37 0.82 3.99 3.53
N GLY A 38 -0.02 3.51 4.46
CA GLY A 38 0.37 3.33 5.86
C GLY A 38 1.49 2.31 6.07
N VAL A 39 1.56 1.24 5.26
CA VAL A 39 2.68 0.28 5.30
C VAL A 39 3.96 0.91 4.73
N ALA A 40 3.85 1.64 3.63
CA ALA A 40 4.97 2.36 3.04
C ALA A 40 5.53 3.41 4.01
N GLU A 41 4.64 4.17 4.66
CA GLU A 41 5.01 5.18 5.65
C GLU A 41 5.82 4.58 6.80
N LYS A 42 5.35 3.48 7.40
CA LYS A 42 6.10 2.81 8.48
C LYS A 42 7.49 2.32 8.09
N ARG A 43 7.72 2.06 6.80
CA ARG A 43 9.00 1.56 6.29
C ARG A 43 9.94 2.68 5.84
N LEU A 44 9.37 3.74 5.28
CA LEU A 44 10.11 4.75 4.53
C LEU A 44 10.10 6.13 5.20
N GLY A 45 9.16 6.39 6.12
CA GLY A 45 9.02 7.70 6.79
C GLY A 45 8.74 8.82 5.80
N ILE A 46 7.93 8.56 4.77
CA ILE A 46 7.75 9.47 3.63
C ILE A 46 7.09 10.77 4.10
N ALA A 47 6.07 10.68 4.95
CA ALA A 47 5.37 11.85 5.47
C ALA A 47 6.32 12.78 6.24
N ASP A 48 7.11 12.22 7.16
CA ASP A 48 8.11 13.00 7.91
C ASP A 48 9.19 13.59 7.01
N HIS A 49 9.63 12.84 5.99
CA HIS A 49 10.61 13.33 5.02
C HIS A 49 10.05 14.49 4.20
N LEU A 50 8.83 14.35 3.67
CA LEU A 50 8.17 15.38 2.88
C LEU A 50 7.83 16.62 3.72
N ALA A 51 7.39 16.44 4.97
CA ALA A 51 7.07 17.53 5.87
C ALA A 51 8.27 18.47 6.09
N ARG A 52 9.50 17.94 6.14
CA ARG A 52 10.74 18.73 6.26
C ARG A 52 11.05 19.59 5.05
N LEU A 53 10.41 19.35 3.91
CA LEU A 53 10.62 20.08 2.66
C LEU A 53 9.57 21.18 2.43
N ILE A 54 8.57 21.30 3.32
CA ILE A 54 7.56 22.35 3.25
C ILE A 54 8.11 23.58 4.00
N PRO A 55 8.22 24.76 3.34
CA PRO A 55 8.71 25.99 3.97
C PRO A 55 7.86 26.51 5.13
#